data_AF-A0A6N7PQB4-F1
#
_entry.id   AF-A0A6N7PQB4-F1
#
_cell.length_a   1.000
_cell.length_b   1.000
_cell.length_c   1.000
_cell.angle_alpha   90.00
_cell.angle_beta   90.00
_cell.angle_gamma   90.00
#
_symmetry.space_group_name_H-M   'P 1'
#
loop_
_entity.id
_entity.type
_entity.pdbx_description
1 polymer ?
#
loop_
_entity_poly.entity_id
_entity_poly.type
_entity_poly.pdbx_seq_one_letter_code
_entity_poly.pdbx_strand_id
1 'polypeptide(L)'
;MKNDIFAPYTGPSTIDVSGVRVRLVDLINGTLAGAQREKDGFPEVYDELSKAIPQYGEALGIHLSLWHKVVEKTATLDEIRALKKDVLKLAEVLTESEIYYEDAREADISRIGGFVDATAQHSDPSVRAAFQKTLEYRSRYGKKAANQRRKNKQARAETNAEPATEAQSPNPA
;
A
#
# COMPACT_ATOMS: atom_id res chain seq x y z
N MET A 1 26.79 4.80 -12.17
CA MET A 1 26.22 3.83 -11.21
C MET A 1 24.82 3.51 -11.69
N LYS A 2 24.59 2.29 -12.21
CA LYS A 2 23.23 1.81 -12.46
C LYS A 2 22.62 1.47 -11.11
N ASN A 3 21.85 2.39 -10.54
CA ASN A 3 20.92 2.00 -9.48
C ASN A 3 19.76 1.31 -10.20
N ASP A 4 19.89 0.01 -10.45
CA ASP A 4 18.73 -0.79 -10.84
C ASP A 4 17.86 -0.93 -9.59
N ILE A 5 17.00 0.07 -9.38
CA ILE A 5 16.00 0.13 -8.30
C ILE A 5 14.98 -1.00 -8.47
N PHE A 6 14.85 -1.56 -9.68
CA PHE A 6 13.92 -2.62 -10.03
C PHE A 6 14.68 -3.91 -10.34
N ALA A 7 14.29 -5.00 -9.67
CA ALA A 7 14.77 -6.35 -9.95
C ALA A 7 13.60 -7.25 -10.36
N PRO A 8 13.78 -8.21 -11.28
CA PRO A 8 12.75 -9.19 -11.59
C PRO A 8 12.32 -9.97 -10.35
N TYR A 9 11.02 -10.18 -10.19
CA TYR A 9 10.51 -11.00 -9.11
C TYR A 9 10.89 -12.47 -9.31
N THR A 10 11.58 -13.05 -8.32
CA THR A 10 12.03 -14.45 -8.33
C THR A 10 11.26 -15.33 -7.35
N GLY A 11 10.21 -14.81 -6.71
CA GLY A 11 9.39 -15.57 -5.78
C GLY A 11 8.30 -16.39 -6.48
N PRO A 12 7.46 -17.10 -5.70
CA PRO A 12 6.38 -17.91 -6.24
C PRO A 12 5.37 -17.08 -7.04
N SER A 13 5.00 -17.57 -8.23
CA SER A 13 3.91 -17.02 -9.07
C SER A 13 2.55 -17.64 -8.77
N THR A 14 2.52 -18.67 -7.93
CA THR A 14 1.30 -19.40 -7.57
C THR A 14 1.41 -19.80 -6.11
N ILE A 15 0.33 -19.55 -5.36
CA ILE A 15 0.23 -19.91 -3.94
C ILE A 15 -0.96 -20.83 -3.81
N ASP A 16 -0.69 -22.10 -3.52
CA ASP A 16 -1.75 -23.09 -3.35
C ASP A 16 -2.29 -23.06 -1.92
N VAL A 17 -3.60 -22.81 -1.80
CA VAL A 17 -4.33 -22.81 -0.52
C VAL A 17 -5.25 -24.02 -0.37
N SER A 18 -5.17 -24.98 -1.29
CA SER A 18 -6.04 -26.17 -1.33
C SER A 18 -6.04 -26.94 0.00
N GLY A 19 -4.88 -27.08 0.65
CA GLY A 19 -4.71 -27.79 1.92
C GLY A 19 -5.49 -27.19 3.10
N VAL A 20 -5.69 -25.87 3.10
CA VAL A 20 -6.45 -25.18 4.17
C VAL A 20 -7.84 -24.74 3.73
N ARG A 21 -8.23 -24.97 2.46
CA ARG A 21 -9.45 -24.42 1.85
C ARG A 21 -10.70 -24.64 2.69
N VAL A 22 -10.88 -25.84 3.24
CA VAL A 22 -12.06 -26.20 4.05
C VAL A 22 -12.09 -25.50 5.42
N ARG A 23 -10.96 -24.92 5.86
CA ARG A 23 -10.80 -24.21 7.13
C ARG A 23 -10.76 -22.69 6.94
N LEU A 24 -10.71 -22.19 5.71
CA LEU A 24 -10.76 -20.75 5.42
C LEU A 24 -12.17 -20.21 5.64
N VAL A 25 -12.24 -19.01 6.20
CA VAL A 25 -13.50 -18.32 6.50
C VAL A 25 -13.47 -16.95 5.85
N ASP A 26 -14.56 -16.61 5.17
CA ASP A 26 -14.83 -15.27 4.66
C ASP A 26 -15.96 -14.63 5.49
N LEU A 27 -15.73 -13.42 5.98
CA LEU A 27 -16.66 -12.72 6.85
C LEU A 27 -17.55 -11.81 6.01
N ILE A 28 -18.85 -12.14 5.93
CA ILE A 28 -19.85 -11.48 5.07
C ILE A 28 -19.89 -9.95 5.23
N ASN A 29 -19.51 -9.41 6.40
CA ASN A 29 -19.45 -7.96 6.65
C ASN A 29 -18.08 -7.48 7.14
N GLY A 30 -17.04 -8.30 7.06
CA GLY A 30 -15.69 -7.98 7.55
C GLY A 30 -15.57 -7.75 9.07
N THR A 31 -16.65 -7.93 9.84
CA THR A 31 -16.66 -7.60 11.26
C THR A 31 -15.96 -8.68 12.08
N LEU A 32 -14.86 -8.30 12.72
CA LEU A 32 -14.12 -9.12 13.69
C LEU A 32 -14.50 -8.79 15.14
N ALA A 33 -15.64 -8.12 15.37
CA ALA A 33 -16.07 -7.70 16.70
C ALA A 33 -16.25 -8.92 17.63
N GLY A 34 -15.56 -8.92 18.76
CA GLY A 34 -15.57 -10.02 19.72
C GLY A 34 -14.62 -11.18 19.38
N ALA A 35 -13.96 -11.18 18.21
CA ALA A 35 -12.94 -12.17 17.90
C ALA A 35 -11.69 -11.94 18.76
N GLN A 36 -11.25 -12.99 19.44
CA GLN A 36 -10.02 -12.95 20.23
C GLN A 36 -8.82 -13.37 19.37
N ARG A 37 -7.70 -12.70 19.60
CA ARG A 37 -6.42 -13.01 18.97
C ARG A 37 -5.52 -13.72 19.98
N GLU A 38 -4.53 -14.42 19.45
CA GLU A 38 -3.42 -14.94 20.24
C GLU A 38 -2.81 -13.80 21.08
N LYS A 39 -2.49 -14.12 22.33
CA LYS A 39 -1.86 -13.18 23.28
C LYS A 39 -0.39 -13.55 23.45
N ASP A 40 0.39 -12.59 23.89
CA ASP A 40 1.77 -12.82 24.30
C ASP A 40 1.81 -13.91 25.39
N GLY A 41 2.77 -14.82 25.29
CA GLY A 41 2.91 -15.98 26.20
C GLY A 41 2.18 -17.24 25.75
N PHE A 42 1.52 -17.25 24.58
CA PHE A 42 0.84 -18.45 24.09
C PHE A 42 1.75 -19.67 23.90
N PRO A 43 2.98 -19.55 23.34
CA PRO A 43 3.87 -20.72 23.19
C PRO A 43 4.18 -21.43 24.50
N GLU A 44 4.41 -20.67 25.58
CA GLU A 44 4.66 -21.19 26.93
C GLU A 44 3.43 -21.90 27.49
N VAL A 45 2.24 -21.31 27.31
CA VAL A 45 0.97 -21.94 27.70
C VAL A 45 0.71 -23.21 26.89
N TYR A 46 1.01 -23.22 25.59
CA TYR A 46 0.83 -24.40 24.75
C TYR A 46 1.76 -25.54 25.18
N ASP A 47 3.04 -25.25 25.46
CA ASP A 47 4.01 -26.23 25.97
C ASP A 47 3.57 -26.78 27.34
N GLU A 48 3.14 -25.92 28.26
CA GLU A 48 2.58 -26.34 29.56
C GLU A 48 1.39 -27.29 29.38
N LEU A 49 0.38 -26.89 28.61
CA LEU A 49 -0.82 -27.69 28.36
C LEU A 49 -0.49 -29.03 27.70
N SER A 50 0.49 -29.06 26.79
CA SER A 50 0.91 -30.29 26.11
C SER A 50 1.43 -31.36 27.06
N LYS A 51 2.02 -30.95 28.19
CA LYS A 51 2.56 -31.83 29.24
C LYS A 51 1.54 -32.11 30.33
N ALA A 52 0.79 -31.08 30.74
CA ALA A 52 -0.14 -31.16 31.86
C ALA A 52 -1.43 -31.93 31.51
N ILE A 53 -1.99 -31.78 30.31
CA ILE A 53 -3.25 -32.45 29.95
C ILE A 53 -3.14 -33.98 29.95
N PRO A 54 -2.09 -34.60 29.38
CA PRO A 54 -1.93 -36.06 29.47
C PRO A 54 -1.82 -36.58 30.90
N GLN A 55 -1.28 -35.77 31.82
CA GLN A 55 -1.03 -36.17 33.20
C GLN A 55 -2.22 -35.91 34.13
N TYR A 56 -2.90 -34.78 33.99
CA TYR A 56 -3.90 -34.29 34.94
C TYR A 56 -5.29 -34.08 34.33
N GLY A 57 -5.44 -34.20 33.01
CA GLY A 57 -6.68 -33.87 32.31
C GLY A 57 -7.90 -34.66 32.80
N GLU A 58 -7.74 -35.97 33.01
CA GLU A 58 -8.83 -36.83 33.52
C GLU A 58 -9.26 -36.45 34.93
N ALA A 59 -8.31 -36.21 35.84
CA ALA A 59 -8.59 -35.79 37.21
C ALA A 59 -9.32 -34.43 37.28
N LEU A 60 -9.09 -33.56 36.28
CA LEU A 60 -9.76 -32.27 36.14
C LEU A 60 -11.08 -32.34 35.34
N GLY A 61 -11.49 -33.52 34.88
CA GLY A 61 -12.67 -33.70 34.03
C GLY A 61 -12.54 -33.08 32.64
N ILE A 62 -11.31 -32.79 32.19
CA ILE A 62 -11.04 -32.24 30.86
C ILE A 62 -11.03 -33.39 29.85
N HIS A 63 -12.01 -33.39 28.96
CA HIS A 63 -12.07 -34.39 27.90
C HIS A 63 -10.94 -34.17 26.88
N LEU A 64 -10.19 -35.23 26.54
CA LEU A 64 -9.02 -35.18 25.66
C LEU A 64 -9.32 -34.57 24.27
N SER A 65 -10.56 -34.70 23.79
CA SER A 65 -10.97 -34.06 22.53
C SER A 65 -10.85 -32.53 22.54
N LEU A 66 -10.91 -31.87 23.70
CA LEU A 66 -10.69 -30.43 23.79
C LEU A 66 -9.22 -30.09 23.49
N TRP A 67 -8.29 -30.88 24.01
CA TRP A 67 -6.87 -30.71 23.71
C TRP A 67 -6.56 -30.97 22.24
N HIS A 68 -7.11 -32.05 21.66
CA HIS A 68 -6.96 -32.30 20.22
C HIS A 68 -7.46 -31.14 19.36
N LYS A 69 -8.58 -30.51 19.76
CA LYS A 69 -9.11 -29.30 19.11
C LYS A 69 -8.20 -28.08 19.23
N VAL A 70 -7.40 -27.97 20.30
CA VAL A 70 -6.38 -26.90 20.44
C VAL A 70 -5.23 -27.20 19.49
N VAL A 71 -4.68 -28.41 19.54
CA VAL A 71 -3.59 -28.86 18.65
C VAL A 71 -3.92 -28.63 17.19
N GLU A 72 -5.11 -29.05 16.74
CA GLU A 72 -5.54 -28.89 15.35
C GLU A 72 -5.63 -27.42 14.93
N LYS A 73 -6.17 -26.55 15.79
CA LYS A 73 -6.29 -25.10 15.49
C LYS A 73 -4.93 -24.43 15.46
N THR A 74 -4.01 -24.79 16.37
CA THR A 74 -2.64 -24.26 16.35
C THR A 74 -1.95 -24.61 15.04
N ALA A 75 -1.97 -25.89 14.64
CA ALA A 75 -1.38 -26.32 13.37
C ALA A 75 -2.01 -25.61 12.16
N THR A 76 -3.33 -25.51 12.13
CA THR A 76 -4.06 -24.77 11.07
C THR A 76 -3.64 -23.30 11.01
N LEU A 77 -3.48 -22.65 12.16
CA LEU A 77 -3.06 -21.25 12.20
C LEU A 77 -1.65 -21.07 11.66
N ASP A 78 -0.73 -21.99 11.95
CA ASP A 78 0.63 -21.95 11.44
C ASP A 78 0.67 -22.10 9.91
N GLU A 79 -0.11 -23.05 9.36
CA GLU A 79 -0.27 -23.21 7.91
C GLU A 79 -0.84 -21.93 7.26
N ILE A 80 -1.91 -21.36 7.83
CA ILE A 80 -2.52 -20.11 7.33
C ILE A 80 -1.52 -18.95 7.40
N ARG A 81 -0.75 -18.83 8.49
CA ARG A 81 0.24 -17.75 8.67
C ARG A 81 1.38 -17.85 7.67
N ALA A 82 1.86 -19.05 7.39
CA ALA A 82 2.88 -19.29 6.37
C ALA A 82 2.39 -18.87 4.98
N LEU A 83 1.22 -19.35 4.56
CA LEU A 83 0.61 -18.98 3.27
C LEU A 83 0.34 -17.48 3.18
N LYS A 84 -0.15 -16.87 4.26
CA LYS A 84 -0.44 -15.43 4.30
C LYS A 84 0.81 -14.59 4.05
N LYS A 85 1.98 -15.00 4.55
CA LYS A 85 3.24 -14.29 4.32
C LYS A 85 3.55 -14.22 2.81
N ASP A 86 3.41 -15.34 2.11
CA ASP A 86 3.69 -15.41 0.67
C ASP A 86 2.66 -14.61 -0.13
N VAL A 87 1.38 -14.68 0.25
CA VAL A 87 0.30 -13.90 -0.41
C VAL A 87 0.56 -12.41 -0.27
N LEU A 88 0.92 -11.96 0.93
CA LEU A 88 1.23 -10.54 1.17
C LEU A 88 2.43 -10.07 0.36
N LYS A 89 3.48 -10.90 0.23
CA LYS A 89 4.63 -10.52 -0.59
C LYS A 89 4.27 -10.45 -2.08
N LEU A 90 3.50 -11.41 -2.58
CA LEU A 90 3.03 -11.38 -3.97
C LEU A 90 2.12 -10.16 -4.23
N ALA A 91 1.24 -9.83 -3.27
CA ALA A 91 0.41 -8.62 -3.36
C ALA A 91 1.24 -7.34 -3.41
N GLU A 92 2.28 -7.23 -2.57
CA GLU A 92 3.23 -6.10 -2.61
C GLU A 92 3.89 -5.98 -3.99
N VAL A 93 4.41 -7.09 -4.53
CA VAL A 93 5.06 -7.11 -5.85
C VAL A 93 4.09 -6.73 -6.97
N LEU A 94 2.83 -7.14 -6.89
CA LEU A 94 1.81 -6.74 -7.86
C LEU A 94 1.53 -5.23 -7.79
N THR A 95 1.45 -4.65 -6.59
CA THR A 95 1.31 -3.20 -6.41
C THR A 95 2.53 -2.44 -6.94
N GLU A 96 3.75 -2.90 -6.64
CA GLU A 96 4.98 -2.30 -7.17
C GLU A 96 5.04 -2.37 -8.71
N SER A 97 4.65 -3.51 -9.27
CA SER A 97 4.61 -3.74 -10.71
C SER A 97 3.56 -2.85 -11.39
N GLU A 98 2.38 -2.70 -10.78
CA GLU A 98 1.34 -1.78 -11.24
C GLU A 98 1.90 -0.36 -11.34
N ILE A 99 2.46 0.17 -10.25
CA ILE A 99 3.06 1.51 -10.22
C ILE A 99 4.14 1.66 -11.29
N TYR A 100 5.02 0.67 -11.43
CA TYR A 100 6.07 0.67 -12.45
C TYR A 100 5.51 0.77 -13.86
N TYR A 101 4.54 -0.08 -14.20
CA TYR A 101 3.95 -0.08 -15.55
C TYR A 101 3.06 1.13 -15.79
N GLU A 102 2.44 1.70 -14.77
CA GLU A 102 1.73 2.97 -14.86
C GLU A 102 2.70 4.12 -15.19
N ASP A 103 3.81 4.25 -14.48
CA ASP A 103 4.83 5.27 -14.76
C ASP A 103 5.39 5.12 -16.19
N ALA A 104 5.73 3.90 -16.60
CA ALA A 104 6.21 3.62 -17.94
C ALA A 104 5.18 4.02 -19.01
N ARG A 105 3.91 3.69 -18.81
CA ARG A 105 2.79 4.09 -19.68
C ARG A 105 2.64 5.61 -19.75
N GLU A 106 2.71 6.31 -18.62
CA GLU A 106 2.61 7.77 -18.57
C GLU A 106 3.77 8.46 -19.31
N ALA A 107 4.98 7.91 -19.19
CA ALA A 107 6.15 8.37 -19.94
C ALA A 107 5.93 8.21 -21.46
N ASP A 108 5.39 7.06 -21.90
CA ASP A 108 5.07 6.81 -23.32
C ASP A 108 3.98 7.74 -23.84
N ILE A 109 2.88 7.93 -23.09
CA ILE A 109 1.82 8.90 -23.44
C ILE A 109 2.41 10.31 -23.59
N SER A 110 3.32 10.70 -22.69
CA SER A 110 3.99 11.99 -22.75
C SER A 110 4.87 12.15 -23.99
N ARG A 111 5.61 11.10 -24.38
CA ARG A 111 6.41 11.07 -25.62
C ARG A 111 5.52 11.21 -26.86
N ILE A 112 4.44 10.44 -26.93
CA ILE A 112 3.45 10.51 -28.03
C ILE A 112 2.90 11.93 -28.16
N GLY A 113 2.47 12.54 -27.05
CA GLY A 113 1.97 13.92 -27.06
C GLY A 113 3.02 14.93 -27.53
N GLY A 114 4.30 14.72 -27.20
CA GLY A 114 5.41 15.53 -27.73
C GLY A 114 5.57 15.41 -29.25
N PHE A 115 5.48 14.21 -29.81
CA PHE A 115 5.52 14.01 -31.25
C PHE A 115 4.33 14.65 -31.97
N VAL A 116 3.14 14.60 -31.37
CA VAL A 116 1.94 15.26 -31.89
C VAL A 116 2.15 16.77 -31.96
N ASP A 117 2.61 17.40 -30.87
CA ASP A 117 2.85 18.85 -30.84
C ASP A 117 3.88 19.27 -31.90
N ALA A 118 5.00 18.52 -32.00
CA ALA A 118 6.04 18.79 -33.00
C ALA A 118 5.50 18.67 -34.43
N THR A 119 4.69 17.65 -34.71
CA THR A 119 4.10 17.42 -36.04
C THR A 119 3.08 18.50 -36.39
N ALA A 120 2.18 18.85 -35.45
CA ALA A 120 1.17 19.87 -35.67
C ALA A 120 1.76 21.27 -35.87
N GLN A 121 2.94 21.54 -35.30
CA GLN A 121 3.64 22.82 -35.46
C GLN A 121 4.31 22.96 -36.84
N HIS A 122 4.76 21.86 -37.44
CA HIS A 122 5.60 21.86 -38.65
C HIS A 122 4.93 21.33 -39.92
N SER A 123 3.82 20.60 -39.81
CA SER A 123 3.17 19.91 -40.92
C SER A 123 1.67 20.26 -41.02
N ASP A 124 0.81 19.56 -40.27
CA ASP A 124 -0.64 19.66 -40.41
C ASP A 124 -1.31 19.99 -39.06
N PRO A 125 -1.93 21.18 -38.93
CA PRO A 125 -2.68 21.58 -37.75
C PRO A 125 -3.86 20.65 -37.41
N SER A 126 -4.40 19.90 -38.38
CA SER A 126 -5.53 18.98 -38.18
C SER A 126 -5.19 17.81 -37.26
N VAL A 127 -3.91 17.41 -37.22
CA VAL A 127 -3.38 16.35 -36.34
C VAL A 127 -3.64 16.67 -34.87
N ARG A 128 -3.59 17.95 -34.50
CA ARG A 128 -3.84 18.39 -33.13
C ARG A 128 -5.26 18.06 -32.67
N ALA A 129 -6.25 18.25 -33.54
CA ALA A 129 -7.65 17.95 -33.23
C ALA A 129 -7.86 16.45 -32.99
N ALA A 130 -7.19 15.58 -33.74
CA ALA A 130 -7.29 14.13 -33.57
C ALA A 130 -6.75 13.63 -32.21
N PHE A 131 -5.77 14.34 -31.63
CA PHE A 131 -5.10 13.97 -30.39
C PHE A 131 -5.48 14.86 -29.18
N GLN A 132 -6.58 15.61 -29.28
CA GLN A 132 -6.98 16.60 -28.27
C GLN A 132 -7.02 16.02 -26.84
N LYS A 133 -7.61 14.84 -26.66
CA LYS A 133 -7.70 14.18 -25.34
C LYS A 133 -6.33 13.87 -24.75
N THR A 134 -5.38 13.41 -25.56
CA THR A 134 -4.01 13.09 -25.15
C THR A 134 -3.27 14.35 -24.71
N LEU A 135 -3.39 15.42 -25.49
CA LEU A 135 -2.77 16.71 -25.16
C LEU A 135 -3.37 17.32 -23.87
N GLU A 136 -4.70 17.23 -23.72
CA GLU A 136 -5.40 17.65 -22.50
C GLU A 136 -4.94 16.85 -21.29
N TYR A 137 -4.89 15.52 -21.40
CA TYR A 137 -4.45 14.62 -20.34
C TYR A 137 -3.01 14.93 -19.88
N ARG A 138 -2.06 15.02 -20.82
CA ARG A 138 -0.66 15.40 -20.55
C ARG A 138 -0.56 16.77 -19.87
N SER A 139 -1.41 17.72 -20.27
CA SER A 139 -1.38 19.08 -19.72
C SER A 139 -1.81 19.16 -18.24
N ARG A 140 -2.46 18.13 -17.68
CA ARG A 140 -2.99 18.15 -16.30
C ARG A 140 -1.90 18.41 -15.26
N TYR A 141 -0.77 17.72 -15.36
CA TYR A 141 0.36 17.91 -14.44
C TYR A 141 1.04 19.27 -14.62
N GLY A 142 1.22 19.71 -15.87
CA GLY A 142 1.75 21.04 -16.18
C GLY A 142 0.87 22.17 -15.61
N LYS A 143 -0.45 22.08 -15.80
CA LYS A 143 -1.43 23.03 -15.24
C LYS A 143 -1.40 23.04 -13.72
N LYS A 144 -1.32 21.87 -13.07
CA LYS A 144 -1.22 21.74 -11.61
C LYS A 144 0.07 22.39 -11.09
N ALA A 145 1.21 22.11 -11.72
CA ALA A 145 2.50 22.69 -11.35
C ALA A 145 2.52 24.22 -11.54
N ALA A 146 1.98 24.73 -12.65
CA ALA A 146 1.86 26.17 -12.89
C ALA A 146 0.97 26.87 -11.84
N ASN A 147 -0.17 26.25 -11.51
CA ASN A 147 -1.06 26.75 -10.46
C ASN A 147 -0.37 26.77 -9.09
N GLN A 148 0.41 25.73 -8.76
CA GLN A 148 1.17 25.70 -7.51
C GLN A 148 2.26 26.77 -7.48
N ARG A 149 3.00 26.98 -8.58
CA ARG A 149 3.99 28.06 -8.68
C ARG A 149 3.36 29.43 -8.50
N ARG A 150 2.17 29.67 -9.07
CA ARG A 150 1.41 30.90 -8.89
C ARG A 150 1.00 31.11 -7.43
N LYS A 151 0.44 30.07 -6.78
CA LYS A 151 0.09 30.11 -5.35
C LYS A 151 1.30 30.39 -4.46
N ASN A 152 2.42 29.71 -4.69
CA ASN A 152 3.64 29.93 -3.93
C ASN A 152 4.21 31.35 -4.11
N LYS A 153 4.08 31.93 -5.32
CA LYS A 153 4.50 33.32 -5.58
C LYS A 153 3.61 34.33 -4.84
N GLN A 154 2.29 34.08 -4.79
CA GLN A 154 1.34 34.91 -4.04
C GLN A 154 1.60 34.84 -2.53
N ALA A 155 1.72 33.63 -1.97
CA ALA A 155 2.03 33.45 -0.55
C ALA A 155 3.36 34.11 -0.15
N ARG A 156 4.41 34.01 -0.97
CA ARG A 156 5.68 34.70 -0.72
C ARG A 156 5.60 36.23 -0.84
N ALA A 157 4.71 36.75 -1.69
CA ALA A 157 4.49 38.18 -1.81
C ALA A 157 3.72 38.74 -0.60
N GLU A 158 2.77 37.97 -0.05
CA GLU A 158 2.04 38.30 1.17
C GLU A 158 2.94 38.24 2.42
N THR A 159 3.84 37.26 2.52
CA THR A 159 4.80 37.18 3.63
C THR A 159 5.90 38.26 3.59
N ASN A 160 6.26 38.77 2.42
CA ASN A 160 7.26 39.84 2.28
C ASN A 160 6.65 41.26 2.35
N ALA A 161 5.33 41.39 2.50
CA ALA A 161 4.63 42.67 2.60
C ALA A 161 4.49 43.19 4.05
N GLU A 162 4.93 42.43 5.06
CA GLU A 162 5.22 42.95 6.40
C GLU A 162 6.75 42.94 6.58
N PRO A 163 7.41 44.11 6.65
CA PRO A 163 7.32 44.95 7.84
C PRO A 163 7.35 46.48 7.58
N ALA A 164 6.61 47.27 8.38
CA ALA A 164 7.03 48.57 8.95
C ALA A 164 5.83 49.40 9.44
N THR A 165 5.35 49.14 10.66
CA THR A 165 4.70 50.22 11.44
C THR A 165 4.86 49.95 12.93
N GLU A 166 5.99 50.37 13.48
CA GLU A 166 5.99 50.95 14.84
C GLU A 166 7.02 52.08 14.84
N ALA A 167 6.48 53.29 14.61
CA ALA A 167 7.21 54.53 14.73
C ALA A 167 7.59 54.74 16.20
N GLN A 168 8.89 54.94 16.44
CA GLN A 168 9.41 55.44 17.70
C GLN A 168 8.77 56.80 18.02
N SER A 169 7.98 56.85 19.09
CA SER A 169 7.56 58.10 19.71
C SER A 169 8.72 58.65 20.56
N PRO A 170 9.01 59.95 20.51
CA PRO A 170 10.14 60.55 21.23
C PRO A 170 9.81 60.77 22.71
N ASN A 171 10.80 60.49 23.57
CA ASN A 171 10.93 60.99 24.94
C ASN A 171 10.99 62.55 24.91
N PRO A 172 10.57 63.33 25.93
CA PRO A 172 11.02 63.29 27.34
C PRO A 172 9.86 63.63 28.33
N ALA A 173 9.96 63.76 29.66
CA ALA A 173 11.03 63.95 30.65
C ALA A 173 10.57 63.38 32.01
#